data_AF-A0A3D6C525-F1
#
_entry.id   AF-A0A3D6C525-F1
#
_cell.length_a   1.000
_cell.length_b   1.000
_cell.length_c   1.000
_cell.angle_alpha   90.00
_cell.angle_beta   90.00
_cell.angle_gamma   90.00
#
_symmetry.space_group_name_H-M   'P 1'
#
loop_
_entity.id
_entity.type
_entity.pdbx_description
1 polymer ?
#
loop_
_entity_poly.entity_id
_entity_poly.type
_entity_poly.pdbx_seq_one_letter_code
_entity_poly.pdbx_strand_id
1 'polypeptide(L)'
;MSHDHTHDHDHEHSHAHTHTHSHDHGHSHSHGGEMSMEDKLATLFAHWIDHNDSHMDNFVSWADKARAAGFDDVAASLEEAGRLSGDVTGKLKEARDRLNATAG
;
A
#
# COMPACT_ATOMS: atom_id res chain seq x y z
N MET A 1 -13.59 58.01 -36.60
CA MET A 1 -13.90 56.59 -36.80
C MET A 1 -13.01 55.82 -35.84
N SER A 2 -13.57 55.41 -34.70
CA SER A 2 -12.86 54.74 -33.62
C SER A 2 -13.06 53.24 -33.79
N HIS A 3 -11.99 52.47 -33.92
CA HIS A 3 -12.08 51.01 -33.89
C HIS A 3 -11.74 50.53 -32.49
N ASP A 4 -12.78 50.05 -31.81
CA ASP A 4 -12.71 49.29 -30.58
C ASP A 4 -12.19 47.90 -30.91
N HIS A 5 -11.05 47.54 -30.32
CA HIS A 5 -10.51 46.19 -30.41
C HIS A 5 -10.47 45.59 -29.01
N THR A 6 -11.49 44.80 -28.71
CA THR A 6 -11.45 43.82 -27.63
C THR A 6 -10.44 42.72 -28.01
N HIS A 7 -9.44 42.52 -27.16
CA HIS A 7 -8.52 41.40 -27.28
C HIS A 7 -8.62 40.55 -26.02
N ASP A 8 -9.34 39.45 -26.20
CA ASP A 8 -9.36 38.31 -25.30
C ASP A 8 -8.07 37.53 -25.50
N HIS A 9 -7.30 37.35 -24.42
CA HIS A 9 -6.05 36.59 -24.44
C HIS A 9 -6.16 35.43 -23.46
N ASP A 10 -6.69 34.32 -23.98
CA ASP A 10 -6.47 32.99 -23.42
C ASP A 10 -5.01 32.60 -23.65
N HIS A 11 -4.24 32.48 -22.56
CA HIS A 11 -2.88 31.97 -22.63
C HIS A 11 -2.75 30.72 -21.77
N GLU A 12 -2.89 29.57 -22.44
CA GLU A 12 -2.52 28.27 -21.93
C GLU A 12 -1.01 28.20 -21.70
N HIS A 13 -0.61 27.91 -20.46
CA HIS A 13 0.77 27.63 -20.12
C HIS A 13 1.10 26.15 -20.38
N SER A 14 1.55 25.86 -21.60
CA SER A 14 2.25 24.62 -21.92
C SER A 14 3.69 24.71 -21.40
N HIS A 15 3.98 24.10 -20.25
CA HIS A 15 5.35 23.85 -19.83
C HIS A 15 5.77 22.44 -20.27
N ALA A 16 6.53 22.39 -21.37
CA ALA A 16 7.22 21.19 -21.80
C ALA A 16 8.39 20.92 -20.85
N HIS A 17 8.18 20.04 -19.88
CA HIS A 17 9.26 19.50 -19.06
C HIS A 17 9.82 18.26 -19.73
N THR A 18 10.97 18.41 -20.38
CA THR A 18 11.77 17.27 -20.80
C THR A 18 12.55 16.80 -19.57
N HIS A 19 12.16 15.64 -19.05
CA HIS A 19 12.94 14.95 -18.02
C HIS A 19 13.43 13.65 -18.62
N THR A 20 14.65 13.70 -19.15
CA THR A 20 15.38 12.49 -19.53
C THR A 20 16.06 11.97 -18.27
N HIS A 21 15.42 11.02 -17.60
CA HIS A 21 16.05 10.26 -16.53
C HIS A 21 16.19 8.82 -17.01
N SER A 22 17.23 8.61 -17.81
CA SER A 22 17.75 7.29 -18.09
C SER A 22 18.60 6.87 -16.90
N HIS A 23 17.97 6.24 -15.91
CA HIS A 23 18.71 5.50 -14.90
C HIS A 23 18.87 4.06 -15.39
N ASP A 24 20.04 3.80 -15.96
CA ASP A 24 20.54 2.44 -16.15
C ASP A 24 20.78 1.85 -14.77
N HIS A 25 19.82 1.04 -14.32
CA HIS A 25 19.98 0.21 -13.13
C HIS A 25 20.40 -1.18 -13.58
N GLY A 26 21.68 -1.29 -13.96
CA GLY A 26 22.39 -2.57 -14.01
C GLY A 26 22.51 -3.19 -12.63
N HIS A 27 21.39 -3.63 -12.04
CA HIS A 27 21.43 -4.47 -10.85
C HIS A 27 21.66 -5.91 -11.29
N SER A 28 22.94 -6.24 -11.47
CA SER A 28 23.41 -7.61 -11.38
C SER A 28 23.16 -8.09 -9.96
N HIS A 29 22.00 -8.72 -9.74
CA HIS A 29 21.76 -9.51 -8.54
C HIS A 29 22.51 -10.84 -8.68
N SER A 30 23.84 -10.78 -8.53
CA SER A 30 24.58 -11.92 -8.06
C SER A 30 24.29 -12.09 -6.57
N HIS A 31 23.17 -12.74 -6.24
CA HIS A 31 22.99 -13.34 -4.93
C HIS A 31 23.03 -14.85 -5.09
N GLY A 32 24.27 -15.35 -5.15
CA GLY A 32 24.55 -16.75 -4.89
C GLY A 32 24.20 -17.09 -3.45
N GLY A 33 23.29 -18.04 -3.29
CA GLY A 33 22.75 -18.52 -2.02
C GLY A 33 21.23 -18.51 -2.06
N GLU A 34 20.62 -19.62 -2.49
CA GLU A 34 19.18 -19.81 -2.25
C GLU A 34 18.91 -19.64 -0.75
N MET A 35 18.00 -18.73 -0.38
CA MET A 35 17.52 -18.63 0.99
C MET A 35 16.96 -20.00 1.43
N SER A 36 17.23 -20.38 2.68
CA SER A 36 16.61 -21.57 3.26
C SER A 36 15.09 -21.41 3.27
N MET A 37 14.36 -22.53 3.34
CA MET A 37 12.90 -22.47 3.48
C MET A 37 12.49 -21.66 4.72
N GLU A 38 13.26 -21.76 5.79
CA GLU A 38 13.04 -21.05 7.05
C GLU A 38 13.20 -19.53 6.87
N ASP A 39 14.29 -19.09 6.22
CA ASP A 39 14.53 -17.67 5.95
C ASP A 39 13.44 -17.08 5.03
N LYS A 40 13.02 -17.85 4.03
CA LYS A 40 11.93 -17.48 3.11
C LYS A 40 10.62 -17.28 3.90
N LEU A 41 10.25 -18.24 4.75
CA LEU A 41 9.04 -18.15 5.57
C LEU A 41 9.10 -16.99 6.56
N ALA A 42 10.22 -16.79 7.25
CA ALA A 42 10.38 -15.69 8.20
C ALA A 42 10.19 -14.33 7.53
N THR A 43 10.78 -14.15 6.34
CA THR A 43 10.65 -12.94 5.53
C THR A 43 9.20 -12.70 5.10
N LEU A 44 8.54 -13.73 4.58
CA LEU A 44 7.14 -13.65 4.15
C LEU A 44 6.19 -13.34 5.29
N PHE A 45 6.33 -14.00 6.44
CA PHE A 45 5.47 -13.73 7.60
C PHE A 45 5.63 -12.30 8.10
N ALA A 46 6.86 -11.77 8.19
CA ALA A 46 7.07 -10.40 8.59
C ALA A 46 6.38 -9.42 7.62
N HIS A 47 6.51 -9.64 6.31
CA HIS A 47 5.89 -8.80 5.29
C HIS A 47 4.34 -8.86 5.33
N TRP A 48 3.76 -10.06 5.42
CA TRP A 48 2.30 -10.22 5.45
C TRP A 48 1.68 -9.69 6.73
N ILE A 49 2.35 -9.83 7.89
CA ILE A 49 1.88 -9.25 9.16
C ILE A 49 1.77 -7.73 9.03
N ASP A 50 2.83 -7.07 8.57
CA ASP A 50 2.86 -5.61 8.39
C ASP A 50 1.77 -5.14 7.41
N HIS A 51 1.62 -5.83 6.29
CA HIS A 51 0.61 -5.50 5.29
C HIS A 51 -0.82 -5.68 5.80
N ASN A 52 -1.09 -6.75 6.55
CA ASN A 52 -2.41 -6.99 7.13
C ASN A 52 -2.76 -5.99 8.23
N ASP A 53 -1.77 -5.59 9.05
CA ASP A 53 -1.94 -4.54 10.06
C ASP A 53 -2.28 -3.20 9.35
N SER A 54 -1.61 -2.86 8.25
CA SER A 54 -1.95 -1.69 7.41
C SER A 54 -3.36 -1.77 6.81
N HIS A 55 -3.77 -2.95 6.32
CA HIS A 55 -5.13 -3.16 5.82
C HIS A 55 -6.19 -2.96 6.89
N MET A 56 -5.96 -3.51 8.10
CA MET A 56 -6.86 -3.36 9.23
C MET A 56 -7.08 -1.89 9.57
N ASP A 57 -6.01 -1.12 9.74
CA ASP A 57 -6.09 0.32 10.03
C ASP A 57 -6.86 1.08 8.95
N ASN A 58 -6.59 0.76 7.68
CA ASN A 58 -7.28 1.38 6.57
C ASN A 58 -8.79 1.04 6.55
N PHE A 59 -9.16 -0.23 6.76
CA PHE A 59 -10.56 -0.65 6.79
C PHE A 59 -11.32 0.02 7.94
N VAL A 60 -10.75 0.09 9.14
CA VAL A 60 -11.35 0.78 10.28
C VAL A 60 -11.52 2.27 9.99
N SER A 61 -10.51 2.94 9.43
CA SER A 61 -10.62 4.34 9.03
C SER A 61 -11.74 4.58 8.01
N TRP A 62 -11.93 3.67 7.07
CA TRP A 62 -13.02 3.76 6.09
C TRP A 62 -14.37 3.38 6.66
N ALA A 63 -14.44 2.49 7.64
CA ALA A 63 -15.66 2.19 8.38
C ALA A 63 -16.17 3.43 9.11
N ASP A 64 -15.27 4.17 9.79
CA ASP A 64 -15.61 5.44 10.46
C ASP A 64 -16.17 6.47 9.47
N LYS A 65 -15.53 6.61 8.31
CA LYS A 65 -16.00 7.51 7.23
C LYS A 65 -17.37 7.08 6.69
N ALA A 66 -17.57 5.77 6.48
CA ALA A 66 -18.82 5.23 5.98
C ALA A 66 -19.97 5.46 6.98
N ARG A 67 -19.71 5.24 8.27
CA ARG A 67 -20.66 5.50 9.36
C ARG A 67 -21.01 6.98 9.46
N ALA A 68 -20.02 7.87 9.37
CA ALA A 68 -20.24 9.32 9.34
C ALA A 68 -21.09 9.78 8.15
N ALA A 69 -21.07 9.03 7.04
CA ALA A 69 -21.88 9.30 5.86
C ALA A 69 -23.25 8.57 5.85
N GLY A 70 -23.60 7.85 6.92
CA GLY A 70 -24.88 7.14 7.05
C GLY A 70 -24.95 5.78 6.36
N PHE A 71 -23.81 5.19 5.99
CA PHE A 71 -23.73 3.85 5.39
C PHE A 71 -23.39 2.79 6.45
N ASP A 72 -24.25 2.62 7.44
CA ASP A 72 -23.98 1.76 8.61
C ASP A 72 -23.69 0.29 8.25
N ASP A 73 -24.44 -0.29 7.31
CA ASP A 73 -24.23 -1.68 6.87
C ASP A 73 -22.87 -1.88 6.16
N VAL A 74 -22.42 -0.86 5.42
CA VAL A 74 -21.11 -0.87 4.76
C VAL A 74 -20.00 -0.71 5.79
N ALA A 75 -20.18 0.18 6.76
CA ALA A 75 -19.24 0.36 7.86
C ALA A 75 -19.05 -0.94 8.66
N ALA A 76 -20.15 -1.65 8.97
CA ALA A 76 -20.10 -2.94 9.65
C ALA A 76 -19.33 -4.00 8.85
N SER A 77 -19.50 -4.02 7.53
CA SER A 77 -18.74 -4.93 6.65
C SER A 77 -17.25 -4.61 6.62
N LEU A 78 -16.87 -3.33 6.67
CA LEU A 78 -15.47 -2.90 6.74
C LEU A 78 -14.82 -3.21 8.10
N GLU A 79 -15.55 -3.03 9.21
CA GLU A 79 -15.10 -3.43 10.55
C GLU A 79 -14.84 -4.94 10.61
N GLU A 80 -15.75 -5.75 10.05
CA GLU A 80 -15.59 -7.20 9.99
C GLU A 80 -14.38 -7.61 9.11
N ALA A 81 -14.16 -6.93 7.98
CA ALA A 81 -12.97 -7.15 7.16
C ALA A 81 -11.67 -6.83 7.93
N GLY A 82 -11.67 -5.74 8.72
CA GLY A 82 -10.56 -5.39 9.62
C GLY A 82 -10.31 -6.47 10.67
N ARG A 83 -11.39 -6.96 11.32
CA ARG A 83 -11.32 -8.02 12.32
C ARG A 83 -10.74 -9.32 11.74
N LEU A 84 -11.21 -9.74 10.57
CA LEU A 84 -10.72 -10.93 9.88
C LEU A 84 -9.24 -10.78 9.47
N SER A 85 -8.82 -9.59 9.03
CA SER A 85 -7.40 -9.29 8.79
C SER A 85 -6.57 -9.49 10.06
N GLY A 86 -7.07 -9.01 11.21
CA GLY A 86 -6.46 -9.23 12.52
C GLY A 86 -6.34 -10.71 12.90
N ASP A 87 -7.38 -11.52 12.65
CA ASP A 87 -7.36 -12.98 12.89
C ASP A 87 -6.26 -13.66 12.03
N VAL A 88 -6.15 -13.28 10.76
CA VAL A 88 -5.08 -13.78 9.87
C VAL A 88 -3.71 -13.36 10.41
N THR A 89 -3.53 -12.10 10.78
CA THR A 89 -2.29 -11.60 11.40
C THR A 89 -1.91 -12.40 12.64
N GLY A 90 -2.88 -12.71 13.51
CA GLY A 90 -2.67 -13.54 14.69
C GLY A 90 -2.10 -14.92 14.33
N LYS A 91 -2.67 -15.58 13.32
CA LYS A 91 -2.17 -16.89 12.86
C LYS A 91 -0.79 -16.82 12.24
N LEU A 92 -0.47 -15.75 11.52
CA LEU A 92 0.87 -15.52 10.97
C LEU A 92 1.90 -15.29 12.08
N LYS A 93 1.56 -14.51 13.12
CA LYS A 93 2.39 -14.30 14.30
C LYS A 93 2.67 -15.63 15.01
N GLU A 94 1.65 -16.43 15.27
CA GLU A 94 1.82 -17.77 15.87
C GLU A 94 2.71 -18.70 15.02
N ALA A 95 2.56 -18.68 13.69
CA ALA A 95 3.36 -19.50 12.79
C ALA A 95 4.84 -19.09 12.79
N ARG A 96 5.12 -17.78 12.75
CA ARG A 96 6.46 -17.22 12.85
C ARG A 96 7.10 -17.56 14.19
N ASP A 97 6.36 -17.44 15.29
CA ASP A 97 6.89 -17.73 16.62
C ASP A 97 7.24 -19.22 16.77
N ARG A 98 6.43 -20.12 16.19
CA ARG A 98 6.75 -21.56 16.09
C ARG A 98 8.00 -21.84 15.27
N LEU A 99 8.14 -21.16 14.12
CA LEU A 99 9.32 -21.29 13.25
C LEU A 99 10.61 -20.90 14.01
N ASN A 100 10.56 -19.81 14.77
CA ASN A 100 11.70 -19.34 15.57
C ASN A 100 12.03 -20.28 16.74
N ALA A 101 11.01 -20.92 17.34
CA ALA A 101 11.21 -21.89 18.43
C ALA A 101 11.84 -23.21 17.97
N THR A 102 11.71 -23.58 16.69
CA THR A 102 12.37 -24.76 16.11
C THR A 102 13.81 -24.50 15.66
N ALA A 103 14.22 -23.23 15.52
CA ALA A 103 15.53 -22.83 15.04
C ALA A 103 16.57 -22.56 16.15
N GLY A 104 16.16 -22.61 17.43
CA GLY A 104 17.01 -22.42 18.62
C GLY A 104 17.18 -23.70 19.42
#